data_AF-F5XEG4-F1
#
_entry.id   AF-F5XEG4-F1
#
_cell.length_a   1.000
_cell.length_b   1.000
_cell.length_c   1.000
_cell.angle_alpha   90.00
_cell.angle_beta   90.00
_cell.angle_gamma   90.00
#
_symmetry.space_group_name_H-M   'P 1'
#
loop_
_entity.id
_entity.type
_entity.pdbx_description
1 polymer ?
#
loop_
_entity_poly.entity_id
_entity_poly.type
_entity_poly.pdbx_seq_one_letter_code
_entity_poly.pdbx_strand_id
1 'polypeptide(L)'
;MEWDDLFMLMAADSGRARAAGGNGMKPGPDDISQFGQQSRAQRVRAAGNLVNLSTLAGLLVARLGGCTRQRGPYGLTLAEGYRFRFPVASAFTIGDVVITAHTFAALQQRMPRLLEHEERHSWQYFWCLGLPFFLPYTAAMGWSMLRTGDRAARNIFERHAGLADGGYPDLPVIPLAAQARRAAARLRNWPRSGRRSD
;
A
#
# COMPACT_ATOMS: atom_id res chain seq x y z
N MET A 1 5.33 -14.31 -22.40
CA MET A 1 4.74 -13.12 -21.77
C MET A 1 5.08 -13.26 -20.30
N GLU A 2 6.20 -12.67 -19.92
CA GLU A 2 6.67 -12.69 -18.52
C GLU A 2 5.69 -11.87 -17.68
N TRP A 3 5.53 -12.20 -16.40
CA TRP A 3 4.65 -11.42 -15.51
C TRP A 3 5.05 -9.93 -15.50
N ASP A 4 6.35 -9.65 -15.68
CA ASP A 4 6.88 -8.30 -15.82
C ASP A 4 6.31 -7.52 -17.02
N ASP A 5 5.95 -8.18 -18.12
CA ASP A 5 5.38 -7.52 -19.32
C ASP A 5 3.92 -7.09 -19.07
N LEU A 6 3.13 -7.95 -18.42
CA LEU A 6 1.76 -7.62 -18.00
C LEU A 6 1.77 -6.48 -16.97
N PHE A 7 2.71 -6.49 -16.03
CA PHE A 7 2.87 -5.40 -15.06
C PHE A 7 3.40 -4.09 -15.67
N MET A 8 4.31 -4.15 -16.64
CA MET A 8 4.78 -2.97 -17.38
C MET A 8 3.67 -2.35 -18.24
N LEU A 9 2.80 -3.17 -18.84
CA LEU A 9 1.59 -2.72 -19.51
C LEU A 9 0.60 -2.03 -18.54
N MET A 10 0.47 -2.53 -17.31
CA MET A 10 -0.35 -1.89 -16.26
C MET A 10 0.25 -0.56 -15.74
N ALA A 11 1.58 -0.41 -15.76
CA ALA A 11 2.28 0.79 -15.28
C ALA A 11 2.32 1.93 -16.32
N ALA A 12 2.39 1.61 -17.61
CA ALA A 12 2.52 2.59 -18.69
C ALA A 12 1.34 3.59 -18.76
N ASP A 13 0.14 3.19 -18.32
CA ASP A 13 -1.06 4.03 -18.36
C ASP A 13 -1.13 5.05 -17.20
N SER A 14 -0.41 4.78 -16.09
CA SER A 14 -0.28 5.71 -14.95
C SER A 14 0.71 6.84 -15.25
N GLY A 15 1.71 6.59 -16.10
CA GLY A 15 2.74 7.56 -16.48
C GLY A 15 2.41 8.40 -17.72
N ARG A 16 1.66 7.87 -18.69
CA ARG A 16 1.32 8.58 -19.93
C ARG A 16 0.40 9.79 -19.73
N ALA A 17 -0.42 9.80 -18.68
CA ALA A 17 -1.22 10.97 -18.32
C ALA A 17 -0.38 12.19 -17.90
N ARG A 18 0.90 12.02 -17.54
CA ARG A 18 1.81 13.13 -17.15
C ARG A 18 2.62 13.74 -18.30
N ALA A 19 2.74 13.07 -19.46
CA ALA A 19 3.60 13.55 -20.54
C ALA A 19 2.91 14.48 -21.56
N ALA A 20 1.59 14.63 -21.51
CA ALA A 20 0.82 15.40 -22.50
C ALA A 20 0.47 16.85 -22.06
N GLY A 21 1.07 17.37 -20.99
CA GLY A 21 0.72 18.67 -20.40
C GLY A 21 1.92 19.59 -20.19
N GLY A 22 2.73 19.81 -21.23
CA GLY A 22 3.76 20.84 -21.20
C GLY A 22 3.17 22.23 -21.44
N ASN A 23 3.00 23.03 -20.40
CA ASN A 23 3.39 24.45 -20.44
C ASN A 23 3.55 25.04 -19.04
N GLY A 24 4.59 25.85 -18.85
CA GLY A 24 5.06 26.31 -17.56
C GLY A 24 4.09 27.22 -16.79
N MET A 25 3.54 26.69 -15.70
CA MET A 25 2.92 27.50 -14.65
C MET A 25 3.52 27.06 -13.31
N LYS A 26 4.18 27.98 -12.59
CA LYS A 26 4.58 27.74 -11.21
C LYS A 26 3.30 27.74 -10.35
N PRO A 27 2.97 26.67 -9.61
CA PRO A 27 1.79 26.70 -8.76
C PRO A 27 2.06 27.63 -7.56
N GLY A 28 1.15 28.59 -7.36
CA GLY A 28 1.10 29.41 -6.15
C GLY A 28 0.54 28.61 -4.96
N PRO A 29 0.65 29.14 -3.73
CA PRO A 29 0.39 28.41 -2.49
C PRO A 29 -1.09 28.04 -2.24
N ASP A 30 -2.03 28.43 -3.12
CA ASP A 30 -3.48 28.37 -2.86
C ASP A 30 -4.27 27.46 -3.82
N ASP A 31 -3.62 26.52 -4.52
CA ASP A 31 -4.32 25.64 -5.48
C ASP A 31 -5.04 24.46 -4.81
N ILE A 32 -6.11 24.77 -4.07
CA ILE A 32 -7.06 23.82 -3.50
C ILE A 32 -8.04 23.29 -4.58
N SER A 33 -7.88 23.72 -5.85
CA SER A 33 -8.76 23.34 -6.96
C SER A 33 -8.35 22.05 -7.70
N GLN A 34 -7.13 21.56 -7.46
CA GLN A 34 -6.65 20.28 -8.02
C GLN A 34 -7.25 19.02 -7.37
N PHE A 35 -7.96 19.14 -6.25
CA PHE A 35 -8.61 18.01 -5.58
C PHE A 35 -9.89 17.52 -6.28
N GLY A 36 -10.35 18.20 -7.34
CA GLY A 36 -11.68 17.97 -7.94
C GLY A 36 -11.75 17.15 -9.24
N GLN A 37 -10.68 17.04 -10.03
CA GLN A 37 -10.77 16.43 -11.37
C GLN A 37 -10.06 15.07 -11.41
N GLN A 38 -10.83 14.00 -11.22
CA GLN A 38 -10.35 12.64 -11.48
C GLN A 38 -10.07 12.46 -12.98
N SER A 39 -8.95 11.83 -13.32
CA SER A 39 -8.71 11.41 -14.71
C SER A 39 -9.72 10.35 -15.15
N ARG A 40 -9.87 10.14 -16.47
CA ARG A 40 -10.72 9.05 -17.00
C ARG A 40 -10.29 7.69 -16.44
N ALA A 41 -8.99 7.44 -16.39
CA ALA A 41 -8.43 6.21 -15.83
C ALA A 41 -8.80 6.04 -14.34
N GLN A 42 -8.71 7.10 -13.54
CA GLN A 42 -9.10 7.06 -12.12
C GLN A 42 -10.58 6.76 -11.93
N ARG A 43 -11.45 7.25 -12.82
CA ARG A 43 -12.88 6.89 -12.80
C ARG A 43 -13.11 5.42 -13.15
N VAL A 44 -12.38 4.88 -14.13
CA VAL A 44 -12.45 3.45 -14.49
C VAL A 44 -12.00 2.59 -13.32
N ARG A 45 -10.87 2.93 -12.69
CA ARG A 45 -10.38 2.27 -11.47
C ARG A 45 -11.43 2.29 -10.37
N ALA A 46 -11.99 3.47 -10.07
CA ALA A 46 -12.98 3.63 -9.01
C ALA A 46 -14.25 2.80 -9.28
N ALA A 47 -14.72 2.80 -10.53
CA ALA A 47 -15.86 1.96 -10.93
C ALA A 47 -15.53 0.47 -10.78
N GLY A 48 -14.36 0.01 -11.21
CA GLY A 48 -13.96 -1.39 -11.08
C GLY A 48 -13.76 -1.83 -9.63
N ASN A 49 -13.18 -0.97 -8.78
CA ASN A 49 -13.02 -1.23 -7.35
C ASN A 49 -14.35 -1.22 -6.59
N LEU A 50 -15.34 -0.48 -7.08
CA LEU A 50 -16.70 -0.56 -6.60
C LEU A 50 -17.37 -1.87 -7.02
N VAL A 51 -17.24 -2.27 -8.30
CA VAL A 51 -17.80 -3.51 -8.86
C VAL A 51 -17.21 -4.75 -8.18
N ASN A 52 -15.90 -4.77 -7.92
CA ASN A 52 -15.23 -5.87 -7.23
C ASN A 52 -15.38 -5.81 -5.69
N LEU A 53 -16.18 -4.86 -5.19
CA LEU A 53 -16.53 -4.64 -3.77
C LEU A 53 -15.36 -4.27 -2.85
N SER A 54 -14.14 -4.11 -3.36
CA SER A 54 -12.99 -3.74 -2.53
C SER A 54 -13.16 -2.36 -1.89
N THR A 55 -13.69 -1.38 -2.62
CA THR A 55 -13.96 -0.04 -2.04
C THR A 55 -15.03 -0.11 -0.95
N LEU A 56 -16.06 -0.94 -1.12
CA LEU A 56 -17.07 -1.13 -0.07
C LEU A 56 -16.47 -1.82 1.17
N ALA A 57 -15.60 -2.82 0.97
CA ALA A 57 -14.87 -3.47 2.05
C ALA A 57 -13.96 -2.47 2.80
N GLY A 58 -13.23 -1.61 2.08
CA GLY A 58 -12.41 -0.55 2.68
C GLY A 58 -13.25 0.44 3.50
N LEU A 59 -14.41 0.85 2.99
CA LEU A 59 -15.33 1.73 3.72
C LEU A 59 -15.90 1.06 4.98
N LEU A 60 -16.16 -0.24 4.93
CA LEU A 60 -16.60 -1.03 6.08
C LEU A 60 -15.48 -1.12 7.13
N VAL A 61 -14.25 -1.43 6.73
CA VAL A 61 -13.08 -1.47 7.64
C VAL A 61 -12.85 -0.10 8.28
N ALA A 62 -12.88 0.98 7.50
CA ALA A 62 -12.76 2.33 8.03
C ALA A 62 -13.89 2.66 9.04
N ARG A 63 -15.11 2.21 8.77
CA ARG A 63 -16.25 2.41 9.68
C ARG A 63 -16.07 1.63 10.99
N LEU A 64 -15.72 0.35 10.92
CA LEU A 64 -15.48 -0.49 12.10
C LEU A 64 -14.27 -0.02 12.90
N GLY A 65 -13.24 0.48 12.22
CA GLY A 65 -12.06 1.09 12.83
C GLY A 65 -12.29 2.47 13.45
N GLY A 66 -13.49 3.04 13.29
CA GLY A 66 -13.88 4.33 13.87
C GLY A 66 -13.22 5.54 13.21
N CYS A 67 -12.89 5.44 11.92
CA CYS A 67 -12.19 6.48 11.18
C CYS A 67 -13.10 7.67 10.81
N THR A 68 -12.51 8.86 10.80
CA THR A 68 -13.07 10.03 10.10
C THR A 68 -12.66 9.95 8.63
N ARG A 69 -13.59 10.22 7.72
CA ARG A 69 -13.36 10.06 6.27
C ARG A 69 -13.50 11.38 5.53
N GLN A 70 -12.62 11.61 4.57
CA GLN A 70 -12.67 12.74 3.65
C GLN A 70 -12.29 12.30 2.23
N ARG A 71 -12.67 13.10 1.24
CA ARG A 71 -12.20 12.87 -0.14
C ARG A 71 -10.75 13.33 -0.26
N GLY A 72 -9.94 12.53 -0.93
CA GLY A 72 -8.55 12.82 -1.21
C GLY A 72 -8.28 12.97 -2.70
N PRO A 73 -7.03 13.30 -3.07
CA PRO A 73 -6.58 13.32 -4.45
C PRO A 73 -6.67 11.93 -5.09
N TYR A 74 -6.49 11.88 -6.41
CA TYR A 74 -6.49 10.66 -7.22
C TYR A 74 -7.80 9.86 -7.21
N GLY A 75 -8.87 10.42 -6.62
CA GLY A 75 -10.13 9.73 -6.41
C GLY A 75 -10.14 8.76 -5.22
N LEU A 76 -9.21 8.96 -4.27
CA LEU A 76 -9.13 8.16 -3.05
C LEU A 76 -10.07 8.70 -1.97
N THR A 77 -10.48 7.82 -1.07
CA THR A 77 -11.13 8.18 0.19
C THR A 77 -10.14 8.01 1.32
N LEU A 78 -9.83 9.10 2.00
CA LEU A 78 -8.87 9.15 3.09
C LEU A 78 -9.61 8.89 4.40
N ALA A 79 -9.20 7.88 5.15
CA ALA A 79 -9.76 7.48 6.43
C ALA A 79 -8.70 7.54 7.54
N GLU A 80 -8.84 8.49 8.46
CA GLU A 80 -7.89 8.75 9.56
C GLU A 80 -8.44 8.29 10.91
N GLY A 81 -7.54 8.06 11.87
CA GLY A 81 -7.92 7.72 13.25
C GLY A 81 -8.35 6.26 13.45
N TYR A 82 -7.82 5.35 12.63
CA TYR A 82 -8.04 3.91 12.75
C TYR A 82 -7.58 3.38 14.12
N ARG A 83 -8.48 2.74 14.86
CA ARG A 83 -8.26 2.38 16.27
C ARG A 83 -7.68 0.99 16.51
N PHE A 84 -7.77 0.10 15.53
CA PHE A 84 -7.25 -1.26 15.69
C PHE A 84 -5.73 -1.29 15.54
N ARG A 85 -5.08 -2.14 16.33
CA ARG A 85 -3.61 -2.30 16.32
C ARG A 85 -3.08 -3.06 15.10
N PHE A 86 -3.97 -3.53 14.25
CA PHE A 86 -3.67 -4.28 13.03
C PHE A 86 -4.53 -3.74 11.86
N PRO A 87 -3.96 -3.53 10.66
CA PRO A 87 -2.57 -3.79 10.24
C PRO A 87 -1.54 -2.83 10.85
N VAL A 88 -0.32 -3.32 11.13
CA VAL A 88 0.78 -2.48 11.63
C VAL A 88 1.44 -1.77 10.43
N ALA A 89 0.91 -0.65 9.95
CA ALA A 89 1.49 0.12 8.85
C ALA A 89 1.24 1.62 9.06
N SER A 90 2.02 2.48 8.38
CA SER A 90 1.81 3.93 8.41
C SER A 90 0.45 4.30 7.82
N ALA A 91 0.13 3.70 6.67
CA ALA A 91 -1.17 3.69 6.01
C ALA A 91 -1.32 2.37 5.26
N PHE A 92 -2.55 2.01 4.89
CA PHE A 92 -2.83 0.87 4.01
C PHE A 92 -4.07 1.13 3.16
N THR A 93 -4.13 0.51 1.99
CA THR A 93 -5.22 0.68 1.03
C THR A 93 -6.10 -0.56 0.91
N ILE A 94 -7.41 -0.36 0.81
CA ILE A 94 -8.40 -1.37 0.40
C ILE A 94 -9.33 -0.75 -0.65
N GLY A 95 -9.21 -1.23 -1.90
CA GLY A 95 -9.88 -0.61 -3.04
C GLY A 95 -9.41 0.84 -3.21
N ASP A 96 -10.34 1.80 -3.16
CA ASP A 96 -10.04 3.24 -3.22
C ASP A 96 -9.93 3.91 -1.84
N VAL A 97 -9.95 3.14 -0.75
CA VAL A 97 -9.94 3.68 0.62
C VAL A 97 -8.56 3.51 1.23
N VAL A 98 -7.93 4.62 1.57
CA VAL A 98 -6.65 4.66 2.29
C VAL A 98 -6.94 4.87 3.77
N ILE A 99 -6.43 3.99 4.62
CA ILE A 99 -6.73 3.94 6.05
C ILE A 99 -5.44 4.11 6.84
N THR A 100 -5.48 4.95 7.88
CA THR A 100 -4.34 5.14 8.78
C THR A 100 -4.80 5.37 10.23
N ALA A 101 -3.97 4.96 11.18
CA ALA A 101 -4.11 5.30 12.59
C ALA A 101 -3.69 6.76 12.90
N HIS A 102 -2.95 7.39 11.99
CA HIS A 102 -2.44 8.76 12.10
C HIS A 102 -3.31 9.74 11.31
N THR A 103 -2.86 11.00 11.20
CA THR A 103 -3.42 11.98 10.27
C THR A 103 -2.63 11.96 8.95
N PHE A 104 -3.28 12.10 7.80
CA PHE A 104 -2.60 12.22 6.51
C PHE A 104 -1.70 13.44 6.45
N ALA A 105 -2.06 14.56 7.11
CA ALA A 105 -1.20 15.74 7.19
C ALA A 105 0.20 15.40 7.75
N ALA A 106 0.27 14.73 8.91
CA ALA A 106 1.54 14.30 9.52
C ALA A 106 2.28 13.27 8.65
N LEU A 107 1.56 12.34 8.02
CA LEU A 107 2.18 11.34 7.16
C LEU A 107 2.78 11.96 5.89
N GLN A 108 2.09 12.89 5.25
CA GLN A 108 2.57 13.57 4.05
C GLN A 108 3.76 14.50 4.33
N GLN A 109 3.85 15.08 5.53
CA GLN A 109 5.06 15.80 5.93
C GLN A 109 6.30 14.89 5.97
N ARG A 110 6.14 13.65 6.43
CA ARG A 110 7.23 12.67 6.51
C ARG A 110 7.48 11.96 5.17
N MET A 111 6.42 11.69 4.41
CA MET A 111 6.40 10.93 3.17
C MET A 111 5.53 11.68 2.14
N PRO A 112 6.09 12.71 1.47
CA PRO A 112 5.32 13.59 0.57
C PRO A 112 4.61 12.85 -0.58
N ARG A 113 5.13 11.70 -0.97
CA ARG A 113 4.61 10.87 -2.07
C ARG A 113 3.76 9.69 -1.61
N LEU A 114 3.38 9.64 -0.33
CA LEU A 114 2.58 8.55 0.22
C LEU A 114 1.29 8.32 -0.56
N LEU A 115 0.54 9.38 -0.90
CA LEU A 115 -0.73 9.20 -1.60
C LEU A 115 -0.57 8.67 -3.03
N GLU A 116 0.58 8.87 -3.67
CA GLU A 116 0.89 8.24 -4.96
C GLU A 116 1.21 6.74 -4.79
N HIS A 117 1.88 6.37 -3.69
CA HIS A 117 2.11 4.97 -3.31
C HIS A 117 0.78 4.24 -3.07
N GLU A 118 -0.12 4.84 -2.29
CA GLU A 118 -1.44 4.29 -2.00
C GLU A 118 -2.35 4.25 -3.26
N GLU A 119 -2.23 5.23 -4.17
CA GLU A 119 -2.91 5.16 -5.47
C GLU A 119 -2.46 3.93 -6.27
N ARG A 120 -1.16 3.60 -6.29
CA ARG A 120 -0.67 2.38 -6.98
C ARG A 120 -1.24 1.10 -6.37
N HIS A 121 -1.40 1.04 -5.06
CA HIS A 121 -2.10 -0.07 -4.40
C HIS A 121 -3.57 -0.17 -4.82
N SER A 122 -4.25 0.96 -4.97
CA SER A 122 -5.65 0.95 -5.44
C SER A 122 -5.80 0.40 -6.87
N TRP A 123 -4.81 0.61 -7.75
CA TRP A 123 -4.75 -0.04 -9.06
C TRP A 123 -4.48 -1.54 -8.95
N GLN A 124 -3.67 -1.98 -8.00
CA GLN A 124 -3.45 -3.42 -7.77
C GLN A 124 -4.74 -4.11 -7.35
N TYR A 125 -5.59 -3.50 -6.52
CA TYR A 125 -6.94 -4.01 -6.24
C TYR A 125 -7.78 -4.14 -7.51
N PHE A 126 -7.75 -3.13 -8.38
CA PHE A 126 -8.52 -3.16 -9.62
C PHE A 126 -8.09 -4.34 -10.51
N TRP A 127 -6.79 -4.52 -10.72
CA TRP A 127 -6.24 -5.57 -11.56
C TRP A 127 -6.30 -6.97 -10.95
N CYS A 128 -6.23 -7.08 -9.62
CA CYS A 128 -6.36 -8.35 -8.91
C CYS A 128 -7.81 -8.66 -8.49
N LEU A 129 -8.79 -8.07 -9.17
CA LEU A 129 -10.22 -8.35 -9.00
C LEU A 129 -10.74 -8.14 -7.56
N GLY A 130 -10.19 -7.15 -6.87
CA GLY A 130 -10.59 -6.75 -5.52
C GLY A 130 -9.88 -7.55 -4.43
N LEU A 131 -10.64 -8.16 -3.52
CA LEU A 131 -10.10 -8.89 -2.36
C LEU A 131 -9.19 -10.09 -2.68
N PRO A 132 -9.29 -10.79 -3.83
CA PRO A 132 -8.31 -11.82 -4.18
C PRO A 132 -6.86 -11.31 -4.19
N PHE A 133 -6.64 -10.00 -4.34
CA PHE A 133 -5.34 -9.33 -4.17
C PHE A 133 -4.57 -9.73 -2.89
N PHE A 134 -5.27 -10.02 -1.79
CA PHE A 134 -4.62 -10.41 -0.54
C PHE A 134 -3.79 -11.69 -0.67
N LEU A 135 -4.19 -12.63 -1.53
CA LEU A 135 -3.47 -13.90 -1.70
C LEU A 135 -2.07 -13.70 -2.31
N PRO A 136 -1.90 -13.08 -3.50
CA PRO A 136 -0.57 -12.86 -4.03
C PRO A 136 0.22 -11.84 -3.21
N TYR A 137 -0.42 -10.83 -2.61
CA TYR A 137 0.28 -9.87 -1.74
C TYR A 137 0.89 -10.56 -0.52
N THR A 138 0.13 -11.42 0.16
CA THR A 138 0.63 -12.14 1.34
C THR A 138 1.71 -13.17 0.97
N ALA A 139 1.62 -13.82 -0.19
CA ALA A 139 2.69 -14.67 -0.71
C ALA A 139 3.98 -13.87 -0.98
N ALA A 140 3.87 -12.71 -1.64
CA ALA A 140 5.00 -11.82 -1.90
C ALA A 140 5.60 -11.24 -0.62
N MET A 141 4.76 -10.92 0.37
CA MET A 141 5.17 -10.52 1.71
C MET A 141 5.96 -11.64 2.42
N GLY A 142 5.45 -12.88 2.37
CA GLY A 142 6.13 -14.05 2.94
C GLY A 142 7.48 -14.30 2.28
N TRP A 143 7.56 -14.15 0.95
CA TRP A 143 8.83 -14.22 0.22
C TRP A 143 9.80 -13.11 0.65
N SER A 144 9.32 -11.87 0.78
CA SER A 144 10.13 -10.76 1.25
C SER A 144 10.70 -11.02 2.64
N MET A 145 9.83 -11.46 3.57
CA MET A 145 10.23 -11.82 4.93
C MET A 145 11.28 -12.93 4.93
N LEU A 146 11.09 -13.96 4.09
CA LEU A 146 12.04 -15.07 3.97
C LEU A 146 13.39 -14.58 3.45
N ARG A 147 13.41 -13.69 2.46
CA ARG A 147 14.64 -13.26 1.78
C ARG A 147 15.33 -12.06 2.40
N THR A 148 14.66 -11.24 3.20
CA THR A 148 15.24 -9.99 3.74
C THR A 148 15.00 -9.78 5.22
N GLY A 149 14.08 -10.53 5.83
CA GLY A 149 13.61 -10.26 7.20
C GLY A 149 12.67 -9.05 7.29
N ASP A 150 12.32 -8.43 6.16
CA ASP A 150 11.37 -7.33 6.03
C ASP A 150 10.22 -7.70 5.09
N ARG A 151 9.03 -7.18 5.36
CA ARG A 151 7.80 -7.52 4.63
C ARG A 151 7.67 -6.87 3.26
N ALA A 152 8.40 -5.79 3.00
CA ALA A 152 8.23 -4.95 1.82
C ALA A 152 9.42 -5.02 0.85
N ALA A 153 10.66 -5.12 1.35
CA ALA A 153 11.89 -4.99 0.57
C ALA A 153 11.94 -5.83 -0.72
N ARG A 154 11.35 -7.04 -0.74
CA ARG A 154 11.24 -7.90 -1.94
C ARG A 154 9.79 -8.29 -2.25
N ASN A 155 8.82 -7.58 -1.71
CA ASN A 155 7.43 -7.72 -2.11
C ASN A 155 7.22 -6.95 -3.42
N ILE A 156 6.89 -7.66 -4.50
CA ILE A 156 6.73 -7.07 -5.84
C ILE A 156 5.70 -5.95 -5.85
N PHE A 157 4.63 -6.06 -5.06
CA PHE A 157 3.58 -5.07 -4.97
C PHE A 157 4.03 -3.77 -4.28
N GLU A 158 4.84 -3.89 -3.23
CA GLU A 158 5.46 -2.77 -2.52
C GLU A 158 6.53 -2.08 -3.37
N ARG A 159 7.33 -2.87 -4.09
CA ARG A 159 8.33 -2.33 -5.03
C ARG A 159 7.67 -1.59 -6.19
N HIS A 160 6.61 -2.16 -6.76
CA HIS A 160 5.80 -1.51 -7.77
C HIS A 160 5.14 -0.22 -7.23
N ALA A 161 4.66 -0.25 -5.98
CA ALA A 161 4.11 0.92 -5.32
C ALA A 161 5.17 1.97 -4.94
N GLY A 162 6.46 1.66 -5.09
CA GLY A 162 7.57 2.53 -4.72
C GLY A 162 7.87 2.47 -3.23
N LEU A 163 8.90 1.70 -2.83
CA LEU A 163 9.26 1.48 -1.43
C LEU A 163 9.48 2.78 -0.65
N ALA A 164 10.29 3.68 -1.21
CA ALA A 164 10.64 4.94 -0.56
C ALA A 164 9.43 5.86 -0.34
N ASP A 165 8.47 5.85 -1.29
CA ASP A 165 7.25 6.65 -1.20
C ASP A 165 6.35 6.17 -0.03
N GLY A 166 6.36 4.86 0.27
CA GLY A 166 5.68 4.25 1.43
C GLY A 166 6.52 4.18 2.72
N GLY A 167 7.75 4.70 2.70
CA GLY A 167 8.65 4.69 3.85
C GLY A 167 9.34 3.35 4.14
N TYR A 168 9.39 2.45 3.17
CA TYR A 168 10.06 1.15 3.29
C TYR A 168 11.52 1.20 2.81
N PRO A 169 12.46 0.54 3.51
CA PRO A 169 13.84 0.42 3.06
C PRO A 169 13.98 -0.63 1.94
N ASP A 170 14.90 -0.39 1.01
CA ASP A 170 15.34 -1.45 0.08
C ASP A 170 16.48 -2.25 0.73
N LEU A 171 16.15 -3.45 1.22
CA LEU A 171 17.10 -4.30 1.93
C LEU A 171 17.74 -5.36 1.01
N PRO A 172 19.03 -5.68 1.23
CA PRO A 172 19.69 -6.73 0.48
C PRO A 172 19.10 -8.11 0.82
N VAL A 173 19.24 -9.02 -0.12
CA VAL A 173 18.81 -10.41 0.05
C VAL A 173 19.78 -11.16 0.96
N ILE A 174 19.23 -11.91 1.91
CA ILE A 174 19.93 -12.77 2.85
C ILE A 174 19.89 -14.20 2.31
N PRO A 175 21.02 -14.95 2.36
CA PRO A 175 21.02 -16.37 2.02
C PRO A 175 20.06 -17.18 2.89
N LEU A 176 19.33 -18.12 2.30
CA LEU A 176 18.35 -18.95 3.02
C LEU A 176 18.96 -19.72 4.19
N ALA A 177 20.19 -20.21 4.04
CA ALA A 177 20.92 -20.88 5.12
C ALA A 177 21.15 -19.96 6.33
N ALA A 178 21.43 -18.67 6.11
CA ALA A 178 21.58 -17.70 7.19
C ALA A 178 20.24 -17.43 7.90
N GLN A 179 19.13 -17.40 7.16
CA GLN A 179 17.79 -17.29 7.72
C GLN A 179 17.40 -18.52 8.55
N ALA A 180 17.68 -19.72 8.07
CA ALA A 180 17.46 -20.96 8.82
C ALA A 180 18.22 -20.95 10.16
N ARG A 181 19.49 -20.52 10.16
CA ARG A 181 20.29 -20.37 11.39
C ARG A 181 19.68 -19.36 12.37
N ARG A 182 19.16 -18.23 11.88
CA ARG A 182 18.47 -17.22 12.71
C ARG A 182 17.18 -17.77 13.32
N ALA A 183 16.37 -18.48 12.54
CA ALA A 183 15.15 -19.12 13.03
C ALA A 183 15.46 -20.17 14.11
N ALA A 184 16.44 -21.05 13.85
CA ALA A 184 16.89 -22.04 14.82
C ALA A 184 17.44 -21.39 16.11
N ALA A 185 18.18 -20.29 16.02
CA ALA A 185 18.64 -19.54 17.19
C ALA A 185 17.48 -18.95 18.02
N ARG A 186 16.44 -18.39 17.36
CA ARG A 186 15.23 -17.90 18.04
C ARG A 186 14.48 -19.00 18.78
N LEU A 187 14.32 -20.16 18.15
CA LEU A 187 13.67 -21.33 18.77
C LEU A 187 14.47 -21.84 19.97
N ARG A 188 15.80 -21.89 19.88
CA ARG A 188 16.66 -22.29 21.00
C ARG A 188 16.60 -21.31 22.18
N ASN A 189 16.52 -20.01 21.89
CA ASN A 189 16.50 -18.95 22.90
C ASN A 189 15.08 -18.62 23.38
N TRP A 190 14.04 -19.32 22.90
CA TRP A 190 12.67 -19.09 23.33
C TRP A 190 12.53 -19.47 24.81
N PRO A 191 12.19 -18.54 25.71
CA PRO A 191 12.07 -18.85 27.13
C PRO A 191 11.00 -19.91 27.33
N ARG A 192 11.40 -21.03 27.95
CA ARG A 192 10.48 -22.09 28.40
C ARG A 192 9.66 -21.58 29.60
N SER A 193 8.75 -20.64 29.37
CA SER A 193 7.78 -20.26 30.39
C SER A 193 6.74 -21.37 30.52
N GLY A 194 6.78 -22.16 31.60
CA GLY A 194 5.67 -23.08 31.88
C GLY A 194 5.87 -24.30 32.79
N ARG A 195 6.90 -24.38 33.66
CA ARG A 195 6.85 -25.35 34.77
C ARG A 195 6.97 -24.60 36.10
N ARG A 196 5.87 -23.95 36.51
CA ARG A 196 5.62 -23.71 37.93
C ARG A 196 5.06 -25.03 38.46
N SER A 197 5.86 -25.73 39.26
CA SER A 197 5.36 -26.72 40.21
C SER A 197 4.98 -25.97 41.47
N ASP A 198 3.79 -26.28 41.96
CA ASP A 198 3.19 -25.82 43.21
C ASP A 198 4.10 -26.04 44.44
#